data_AF-A0A8S1LUZ8-F1
#
_entry.id   AF-A0A8S1LUZ8-F1
#
_cell.length_a   1.000
_cell.length_b   1.000
_cell.length_c   1.000
_cell.angle_alpha   90.00
_cell.angle_beta   90.00
_cell.angle_gamma   90.00
#
_symmetry.space_group_name_H-M   'P 1'
#
loop_
_entity.id
_entity.type
_entity.pdbx_description
1 polymer ?
#
loop_
_entity_poly.entity_id
_entity_poly.type
_entity_poly.pdbx_seq_one_letter_code
_entity_poly.pdbx_strand_id
1 'polypeptide(L)'
;MKKLDQETTLKKRINQNTKLVIKQIIVYDQFSDVFSDLIKLYKTPDHICAYAAASNVRILKEFGIKQGLIKMKDMEILKKYMAEMMKFIFFSRIEYAKTKWQNDLEKAKKYCQDWVANYELSDYMKQLALENVYIFRHVGLFHPNLFEKTENQERERIIQDETPFKDDPYFIYYPKENKYIKKNEFQISDNHIYIFDTMGHFICGWVKNKDKNNKAITILETITNRDSKENENLQIFFR
;
A
#
# COMPACT_ATOMS: atom_id res chain seq x y z
N MET A 1 -17.46 -25.67 5.39
CA MET A 1 -17.49 -24.22 5.07
C MET A 1 -17.76 -23.44 6.35
N LYS A 2 -16.74 -22.82 6.94
CA LYS A 2 -16.96 -21.83 8.01
C LYS A 2 -17.45 -20.55 7.35
N LYS A 3 -18.63 -20.06 7.74
CA LYS A 3 -19.04 -18.69 7.43
C LYS A 3 -17.97 -17.77 8.03
N LEU A 4 -17.34 -16.95 7.19
CA LEU A 4 -16.48 -15.87 7.67
C LEU A 4 -17.40 -14.86 8.34
N ASP A 5 -17.46 -14.88 9.67
CA ASP A 5 -17.98 -13.75 10.44
C ASP A 5 -17.02 -12.58 10.21
N GLN A 6 -17.30 -11.77 9.19
CA GLN A 6 -16.63 -10.49 8.95
C GLN A 6 -17.10 -9.46 9.98
N GLU A 7 -16.83 -9.72 11.26
CA GLU A 7 -16.98 -8.70 12.30
C GLU A 7 -15.90 -7.65 12.10
N THR A 8 -16.32 -6.49 11.61
CA THR A 8 -15.48 -5.30 11.50
C THR A 8 -15.07 -4.87 12.91
N THR A 9 -13.91 -5.34 13.37
CA THR A 9 -13.39 -4.95 14.68
C THR A 9 -12.72 -3.59 14.58
N LEU A 10 -13.22 -2.61 15.34
CA LEU A 10 -12.60 -1.31 15.48
C LEU A 10 -11.64 -1.31 16.68
N LYS A 11 -10.34 -1.14 16.42
CA LYS A 11 -9.35 -0.89 17.47
C LYS A 11 -8.97 0.60 17.45
N LYS A 12 -9.07 1.28 18.60
CA LYS A 12 -8.68 2.71 18.73
C LYS A 12 -7.43 2.82 19.59
N ARG A 13 -6.43 3.56 19.10
CA ARG A 13 -5.19 3.86 19.82
C ARG A 13 -4.95 5.36 19.88
N ILE A 14 -4.42 5.82 20.99
CA ILE A 14 -4.08 7.24 21.22
C ILE A 14 -2.58 7.30 21.44
N ASN A 15 -1.87 8.07 20.60
CA ASN A 15 -0.48 8.38 20.85
C ASN A 15 -0.40 9.50 21.88
N GLN A 16 0.16 9.21 23.05
CA GLN A 16 0.29 10.17 24.14
C GLN A 16 1.23 11.34 23.79
N ASN A 17 2.17 11.15 22.86
CA ASN A 17 3.21 12.12 22.54
C ASN A 17 2.86 13.08 21.39
N THR A 18 1.90 12.73 20.51
CA THR A 18 1.62 13.52 19.30
C THR A 18 0.15 13.97 19.17
N LYS A 19 -0.69 13.72 20.20
CA LYS A 19 -2.16 13.87 20.15
C LYS A 19 -2.82 13.14 18.97
N LEU A 20 -2.09 12.29 18.25
CA LEU A 20 -2.57 11.56 17.09
C LEU A 20 -3.42 10.37 17.54
N VAL A 21 -4.61 10.24 16.95
CA VAL A 21 -5.49 9.09 17.18
C VAL A 21 -5.44 8.19 15.95
N ILE A 22 -4.96 6.96 16.10
CA ILE A 22 -5.00 5.94 15.05
C ILE A 22 -6.20 5.03 15.32
N LYS A 23 -7.13 5.00 14.38
CA LYS A 23 -8.26 4.08 14.34
C LYS A 23 -7.97 3.00 13.31
N GLN A 24 -8.02 1.76 13.71
CA GLN A 24 -7.80 0.62 12.84
C GLN A 24 -9.12 -0.11 12.61
N ILE A 25 -9.49 -0.27 11.35
CA ILE A 25 -10.65 -1.03 10.91
C ILE A 25 -10.13 -2.27 10.20
N ILE A 26 -10.42 -3.45 10.73
CA ILE A 26 -10.14 -4.70 10.02
C ILE A 26 -11.24 -4.88 8.98
N VAL A 27 -10.89 -4.88 7.70
CA VAL A 27 -11.87 -4.93 6.59
C VAL A 27 -12.07 -6.35 6.05
N TYR A 28 -11.01 -7.12 5.93
CA TYR A 28 -11.00 -8.53 5.50
C TYR A 28 -9.62 -9.12 5.80
N ASP A 29 -9.46 -10.44 5.69
CA ASP A 29 -8.16 -11.11 5.85
C ASP A 29 -7.52 -11.32 4.47
N GLN A 30 -6.37 -10.70 4.21
CA GLN A 30 -5.65 -10.86 2.94
C GLN A 30 -5.10 -12.28 2.73
N PHE A 31 -4.98 -13.08 3.80
CA PHE A 31 -4.55 -14.48 3.73
C PHE A 31 -5.72 -15.46 3.57
N SER A 32 -6.93 -14.95 3.39
CA SER A 32 -8.11 -15.79 3.14
C SER A 32 -8.02 -16.53 1.81
N ASP A 33 -8.47 -17.79 1.79
CA ASP A 33 -8.54 -18.66 0.61
C ASP A 33 -9.34 -18.03 -0.55
N VAL A 34 -10.17 -17.02 -0.29
CA VAL A 34 -10.93 -16.30 -1.33
C VAL A 34 -10.04 -15.67 -2.42
N PHE A 35 -8.76 -15.41 -2.10
CA PHE A 35 -7.76 -14.85 -3.02
C PHE A 35 -6.86 -15.91 -3.67
N SER A 36 -6.95 -17.19 -3.28
CA SER A 36 -6.05 -18.25 -3.76
C SER A 36 -6.03 -18.38 -5.28
N ASP A 37 -7.20 -18.25 -5.91
CA ASP A 37 -7.34 -18.35 -7.36
C ASP A 37 -6.65 -17.19 -8.07
N LEU A 38 -6.78 -15.96 -7.55
CA LEU A 38 -6.10 -14.80 -8.11
C LEU A 38 -4.59 -14.91 -7.91
N ILE A 39 -4.16 -15.35 -6.73
CA ILE A 39 -2.75 -15.55 -6.41
C ILE A 39 -2.12 -16.54 -7.38
N LYS A 40 -2.78 -17.69 -7.59
CA LYS A 40 -2.35 -18.74 -8.51
C LYS A 40 -2.38 -18.28 -9.97
N LEU A 41 -3.39 -17.52 -10.37
CA LEU A 41 -3.56 -17.02 -11.73
C LEU A 41 -2.45 -16.03 -12.09
N TYR A 42 -2.14 -15.08 -11.21
CA TYR A 42 -1.18 -14.01 -11.45
C TYR A 42 0.21 -14.25 -10.87
N LYS A 43 0.48 -15.46 -10.33
CA LYS A 43 1.80 -15.88 -9.83
C LYS A 43 2.41 -14.90 -8.82
N THR A 44 1.58 -14.32 -7.98
CA THR A 44 1.98 -13.36 -6.94
C THR A 44 2.28 -14.11 -5.63
N PRO A 45 3.01 -13.52 -4.66
CA PRO A 45 3.12 -14.07 -3.31
C PRO A 45 1.80 -13.98 -2.53
N ASP A 46 1.67 -14.75 -1.46
CA ASP A 46 0.48 -14.72 -0.59
C ASP A 46 0.32 -13.39 0.17
N HIS A 47 1.40 -12.62 0.30
CA HIS A 47 1.40 -11.31 0.97
C HIS A 47 0.93 -10.23 -0.01
N ILE A 48 -0.40 -10.13 -0.17
CA ILE A 48 -1.05 -9.31 -1.19
C ILE A 48 -1.37 -7.86 -0.77
N CYS A 49 -0.63 -7.31 0.21
CA CYS A 49 -0.98 -6.06 0.89
C CYS A 49 -0.99 -4.84 -0.04
N ALA A 50 -0.08 -4.76 -1.01
CA ALA A 50 -0.06 -3.69 -2.00
C ALA A 50 -1.34 -3.70 -2.88
N TYR A 51 -1.73 -4.90 -3.34
CA TYR A 51 -2.96 -5.11 -4.11
C TYR A 51 -4.20 -4.75 -3.29
N ALA A 52 -4.22 -5.15 -2.02
CA ALA A 52 -5.30 -4.85 -1.10
C ALA A 52 -5.40 -3.33 -0.84
N ALA A 53 -4.28 -2.65 -0.57
CA ALA A 53 -4.25 -1.21 -0.33
C ALA A 53 -4.75 -0.43 -1.55
N ALA A 54 -4.26 -0.73 -2.76
CA ALA A 54 -4.71 -0.07 -3.98
C ALA A 54 -6.19 -0.36 -4.27
N SER A 55 -6.65 -1.60 -4.08
CA SER A 55 -8.06 -1.96 -4.25
C SER A 55 -8.96 -1.19 -3.30
N ASN A 56 -8.53 -1.05 -2.04
CA ASN A 56 -9.23 -0.27 -1.05
C ASN A 56 -9.32 1.21 -1.46
N VAL A 57 -8.24 1.79 -1.97
CA VAL A 57 -8.26 3.16 -2.52
C VAL A 57 -9.30 3.27 -3.63
N ARG A 58 -9.31 2.34 -4.59
CA ARG A 58 -10.26 2.38 -5.71
C ARG A 58 -11.70 2.29 -5.26
N ILE A 59 -12.02 1.37 -4.37
CA ILE A 59 -13.36 1.21 -3.81
C ILE A 59 -13.79 2.49 -3.07
N LEU A 60 -12.91 3.07 -2.24
CA LEU A 60 -13.23 4.32 -1.53
C LEU A 60 -13.38 5.51 -2.48
N LYS A 61 -12.60 5.57 -3.57
CA LYS A 61 -12.70 6.63 -4.57
C LYS A 61 -13.98 6.54 -5.40
N GLU A 62 -14.43 5.33 -5.72
CA GLU A 62 -15.63 5.12 -6.53
C GLU A 62 -16.92 5.28 -5.72
N PHE A 63 -16.95 4.76 -4.48
CA PHE A 63 -18.18 4.73 -3.68
C PHE A 63 -18.19 5.74 -2.51
N GLY A 64 -17.07 6.41 -2.24
CA GLY A 64 -16.90 7.24 -1.04
C GLY A 64 -16.67 6.40 0.22
N ILE A 65 -16.29 7.04 1.34
CA ILE A 65 -15.85 6.31 2.55
C ILE A 65 -16.94 5.37 3.10
N LYS A 66 -18.15 5.87 3.30
CA LYS A 66 -19.22 5.11 3.96
C LYS A 66 -19.66 3.90 3.12
N GLN A 67 -19.96 4.12 1.83
CA GLN A 67 -20.40 3.02 0.96
C GLN A 67 -19.24 2.13 0.55
N GLY A 68 -18.03 2.67 0.38
CA GLY A 68 -16.83 1.89 0.08
C GLY A 68 -16.53 0.85 1.16
N LEU A 69 -16.66 1.20 2.44
CA LEU A 69 -16.52 0.23 3.55
C LEU A 69 -17.55 -0.91 3.49
N ILE A 70 -18.77 -0.63 3.03
CA ILE A 70 -19.80 -1.67 2.83
C ILE A 70 -19.42 -2.54 1.62
N LYS A 71 -19.00 -1.91 0.53
CA LYS A 71 -18.59 -2.59 -0.71
C LYS A 71 -17.35 -3.46 -0.55
N MET A 72 -16.46 -3.15 0.39
CA MET A 72 -15.31 -4.02 0.71
C MET A 72 -15.71 -5.39 1.31
N LYS A 73 -16.94 -5.52 1.82
CA LYS A 73 -17.47 -6.81 2.30
C LYS A 73 -17.99 -7.69 1.16
N ASP A 74 -18.25 -7.08 0.00
CA ASP A 74 -18.61 -7.79 -1.22
C ASP A 74 -17.33 -8.34 -1.86
N MET A 75 -17.11 -9.65 -1.72
CA MET A 75 -15.90 -10.31 -2.19
C MET A 75 -15.76 -10.27 -3.71
N GLU A 76 -16.86 -10.21 -4.46
CA GLU A 76 -16.78 -10.12 -5.93
C GLU A 76 -16.26 -8.76 -6.36
N ILE A 77 -16.75 -7.70 -5.72
CA ILE A 77 -16.25 -6.33 -5.93
C ILE A 77 -14.79 -6.24 -5.54
N LEU A 78 -14.42 -6.74 -4.36
CA LEU A 78 -13.04 -6.70 -3.89
C LEU A 78 -12.09 -7.46 -4.82
N LYS A 79 -12.45 -8.69 -5.22
CA LYS A 79 -11.66 -9.51 -6.15
C LYS A 79 -11.49 -8.83 -7.50
N LYS A 80 -12.52 -8.15 -8.01
CA LYS A 80 -12.43 -7.39 -9.26
C LYS A 80 -11.30 -6.36 -9.20
N TYR A 81 -11.28 -5.48 -8.18
CA TYR A 81 -10.24 -4.46 -8.07
C TYR A 81 -8.85 -5.05 -7.81
N MET A 82 -8.76 -6.11 -7.00
CA MET A 82 -7.47 -6.80 -6.76
C MET A 82 -6.94 -7.43 -8.04
N ALA A 83 -7.79 -8.12 -8.80
CA ALA A 83 -7.42 -8.76 -10.05
C ALA A 83 -6.89 -7.74 -11.08
N GLU A 84 -7.47 -6.54 -11.14
CA GLU A 84 -7.01 -5.49 -12.06
C GLU A 84 -5.57 -5.04 -11.76
N MET A 85 -5.20 -4.84 -10.49
CA MET A 85 -3.81 -4.50 -10.13
C MET A 85 -2.87 -5.70 -10.29
N MET A 86 -3.28 -6.90 -9.87
CA MET A 86 -2.48 -8.12 -10.02
C MET A 86 -2.16 -8.37 -11.50
N LYS A 87 -3.15 -8.20 -12.38
CA LYS A 87 -2.99 -8.28 -13.82
C LYS A 87 -1.97 -7.26 -14.34
N PHE A 88 -2.08 -6.00 -13.91
CA PHE A 88 -1.15 -4.94 -14.32
C PHE A 88 0.30 -5.29 -13.95
N ILE A 89 0.55 -5.63 -12.68
CA ILE A 89 1.91 -5.95 -12.20
C ILE A 89 2.43 -7.20 -12.88
N PHE A 90 1.61 -8.25 -13.01
CA PHE A 90 2.02 -9.49 -13.65
C PHE A 90 2.50 -9.25 -15.09
N PHE A 91 1.75 -8.50 -15.90
CA PHE A 91 2.19 -8.19 -17.26
C PHE A 91 3.45 -7.32 -17.30
N SER A 92 3.54 -6.29 -16.46
CA SER A 92 4.75 -5.46 -16.38
C SER A 92 6.00 -6.28 -16.01
N ARG A 93 5.87 -7.22 -15.05
CA ARG A 93 6.97 -8.09 -14.64
C ARG A 93 7.37 -9.07 -15.75
N ILE A 94 6.40 -9.68 -16.42
CA ILE A 94 6.66 -10.61 -17.53
C ILE A 94 7.39 -9.89 -18.67
N GLU A 95 6.98 -8.67 -19.03
CA GLU A 95 7.67 -7.90 -20.06
C GLU A 95 9.11 -7.56 -19.65
N TYR A 96 9.33 -7.11 -18.42
CA TYR A 96 10.70 -6.88 -17.93
C TYR A 96 11.54 -8.16 -17.94
N ALA A 97 10.99 -9.27 -17.44
CA ALA A 97 11.69 -10.54 -17.35
C ALA A 97 12.10 -11.06 -18.74
N LYS A 98 11.26 -10.92 -19.76
CA LYS A 98 11.60 -11.26 -21.15
C LYS A 98 12.82 -10.48 -21.65
N THR A 99 12.97 -9.21 -21.26
CA THR A 99 14.10 -8.38 -21.70
C THR A 99 15.41 -8.67 -20.95
N LYS A 100 15.34 -9.13 -19.70
CA LYS A 100 16.53 -9.33 -18.85
C LYS A 100 16.98 -10.78 -18.73
N TRP A 101 16.04 -11.72 -18.77
CA TRP A 101 16.26 -13.14 -18.46
C TRP A 101 15.60 -14.05 -19.48
N GLN A 102 15.65 -13.68 -20.76
CA GLN A 102 15.04 -14.43 -21.86
C GLN A 102 15.36 -15.94 -21.82
N ASN A 103 16.58 -16.29 -21.37
CA ASN A 103 17.06 -17.67 -21.30
C ASN A 103 17.13 -18.24 -19.86
N ASP A 104 16.73 -17.47 -18.84
CA ASP A 104 16.74 -17.89 -17.43
C ASP A 104 15.32 -17.83 -16.85
N LEU A 105 14.56 -18.89 -17.16
CA LEU A 105 13.16 -19.03 -16.79
C LEU A 105 12.95 -19.11 -15.27
N GLU A 106 13.90 -19.70 -14.54
CA GLU A 106 13.82 -19.80 -13.09
C GLU A 106 13.93 -18.42 -12.43
N LYS A 107 14.88 -17.60 -12.89
CA LYS A 107 15.01 -16.22 -12.40
C LYS A 107 13.80 -15.36 -12.77
N ALA A 108 13.30 -15.49 -14.00
CA ALA A 108 12.08 -14.79 -14.44
C ALA A 108 10.87 -15.15 -13.57
N LYS A 109 10.70 -16.45 -13.27
CA LYS A 109 9.62 -16.95 -12.41
C LYS A 109 9.75 -16.43 -10.98
N LYS A 110 10.96 -16.49 -10.40
CA LYS A 110 11.23 -15.95 -9.06
C LYS A 110 10.86 -14.47 -8.97
N TYR A 111 11.33 -13.66 -9.93
CA TYR A 111 10.98 -12.23 -9.99
C TYR A 111 9.47 -11.98 -10.04
N CYS A 112 8.73 -12.77 -10.83
CA CYS A 112 7.28 -12.64 -10.90
C CYS A 112 6.59 -12.94 -9.56
N GLN A 113 7.20 -13.78 -8.71
CA GLN A 113 6.70 -14.21 -7.41
C GLN A 113 7.25 -13.37 -6.23
N ASP A 114 8.12 -12.39 -6.48
CA ASP A 114 8.63 -11.51 -5.44
C ASP A 114 7.53 -10.58 -4.91
N TRP A 115 7.74 -10.00 -3.74
CA TRP A 115 6.81 -9.01 -3.18
C TRP A 115 6.68 -7.78 -4.07
N VAL A 116 5.50 -7.15 -4.03
CA VAL A 116 5.26 -5.92 -4.81
C VAL A 116 6.19 -4.83 -4.33
N ALA A 117 6.95 -4.28 -5.26
CA ALA A 117 7.88 -3.20 -5.00
C ALA A 117 7.15 -1.84 -4.97
N ASN A 118 7.77 -0.83 -4.36
CA ASN A 118 7.17 0.48 -4.22
C ASN A 118 6.92 1.14 -5.59
N TYR A 119 7.85 0.98 -6.55
CA TYR A 119 7.63 1.54 -7.89
C TYR A 119 6.43 0.89 -8.61
N GLU A 120 6.16 -0.40 -8.39
CA GLU A 120 5.08 -1.11 -9.09
C GLU A 120 3.71 -0.65 -8.63
N LEU A 121 3.55 -0.46 -7.32
CA LEU A 121 2.36 0.19 -6.75
C LEU A 121 2.24 1.63 -7.28
N SER A 122 3.33 2.40 -7.26
CA SER A 122 3.35 3.77 -7.80
C SER A 122 2.92 3.83 -9.26
N ASP A 123 3.45 2.96 -10.12
CA ASP A 123 3.14 2.95 -11.55
C ASP A 123 1.68 2.58 -11.81
N TYR A 124 1.13 1.63 -11.05
CA TYR A 124 -0.30 1.32 -11.13
C TYR A 124 -1.16 2.52 -10.69
N MET A 125 -0.85 3.13 -9.55
CA MET A 125 -1.61 4.27 -9.05
C MET A 125 -1.49 5.50 -9.97
N LYS A 126 -0.34 5.65 -10.65
CA LYS A 126 -0.12 6.66 -11.69
C LYS A 126 -1.03 6.42 -12.90
N GLN A 127 -1.14 5.17 -13.38
CA GLN A 127 -2.05 4.83 -14.48
C GLN A 127 -3.51 5.17 -14.14
N LEU A 128 -3.94 4.91 -12.90
CA LEU A 128 -5.29 5.24 -12.47
C LEU A 128 -5.53 6.75 -12.39
N ALA A 129 -4.48 7.54 -12.18
CA ALA A 129 -4.52 9.00 -12.16
C ALA A 129 -5.66 9.55 -11.29
N LEU A 130 -5.79 9.00 -10.06
CA LEU A 130 -6.84 9.35 -9.11
C LEU A 130 -6.49 10.64 -8.36
N GLU A 131 -7.45 11.56 -8.28
CA GLU A 131 -7.32 12.78 -7.49
C GLU A 131 -7.36 12.50 -5.99
N ASN A 132 -6.64 13.30 -5.21
CA ASN A 132 -6.63 13.26 -3.76
C ASN A 132 -6.19 11.89 -3.19
N VAL A 133 -5.30 11.21 -3.91
CA VAL A 133 -4.65 9.97 -3.48
C VAL A 133 -3.15 10.21 -3.37
N TYR A 134 -2.56 9.88 -2.22
CA TYR A 134 -1.14 10.06 -1.96
C TYR A 134 -0.52 8.79 -1.38
N ILE A 135 0.74 8.53 -1.70
CA ILE A 135 1.48 7.37 -1.19
C ILE A 135 2.62 7.88 -0.32
N PHE A 136 2.60 7.53 0.97
CA PHE A 136 3.73 7.71 1.87
C PHE A 136 4.70 6.55 1.67
N ARG A 137 5.91 6.86 1.22
CA ARG A 137 6.95 5.88 0.88
C ARG A 137 8.16 6.04 1.78
N HIS A 138 8.65 4.94 2.32
CA HIS A 138 9.97 4.95 2.95
C HIS A 138 11.05 5.20 1.91
N VAL A 139 12.07 5.96 2.31
CA VAL A 139 13.26 6.18 1.47
C VAL A 139 14.21 5.00 1.66
N GLY A 140 14.39 4.18 0.62
CA GLY A 140 15.31 3.05 0.62
C GLY A 140 16.75 3.48 0.93
N LEU A 141 17.19 4.64 0.40
CA LEU A 141 18.53 5.20 0.67
C LEU A 141 18.75 5.59 2.15
N PHE A 142 17.68 5.91 2.89
CA PHE A 142 17.73 6.18 4.32
C PHE A 142 17.89 4.89 5.14
N HIS A 143 17.67 3.73 4.53
CA HIS A 143 17.77 2.40 5.14
C HIS A 143 18.80 1.52 4.40
N PRO A 144 20.12 1.71 4.64
CA PRO A 144 21.19 1.06 3.87
C PRO A 144 21.04 -0.47 3.74
N ASN A 145 20.68 -1.14 4.83
CA ASN A 145 20.50 -2.59 4.86
C ASN A 145 19.37 -3.10 3.94
N LEU A 146 18.33 -2.29 3.73
CA LEU A 146 17.26 -2.62 2.79
C LEU A 146 17.72 -2.36 1.37
N PHE A 147 18.33 -1.20 1.12
CA PHE A 147 18.84 -0.84 -0.21
C PHE A 147 19.87 -1.85 -0.75
N GLU A 148 20.75 -2.37 0.10
CA GLU A 148 21.73 -3.39 -0.30
C GLU A 148 21.08 -4.67 -0.84
N LYS A 149 19.94 -5.06 -0.25
CA LYS A 149 19.15 -6.25 -0.63
C LYS A 149 18.19 -6.02 -1.79
N THR A 150 17.99 -4.76 -2.19
CA THR A 150 17.12 -4.42 -3.31
C THR A 150 17.83 -4.69 -4.64
N GLU A 151 17.13 -5.41 -5.53
CA GLU A 151 17.59 -5.78 -6.87
C GLU A 151 16.68 -5.19 -7.97
N ASN A 152 17.04 -5.43 -9.22
CA ASN A 152 16.22 -5.15 -10.40
C ASN A 152 15.77 -3.67 -10.52
N GLN A 153 14.59 -3.44 -11.11
CA GLN A 153 14.06 -2.10 -11.38
C GLN A 153 13.88 -1.28 -10.10
N GLU A 154 13.54 -1.89 -8.95
CA GLU A 154 13.38 -1.15 -7.69
C GLU A 154 14.69 -0.50 -7.27
N ARG A 155 15.83 -1.18 -7.43
CA ARG A 155 17.14 -0.59 -7.11
C ARG A 155 17.43 0.63 -7.99
N GLU A 156 17.21 0.51 -9.29
CA GLU A 156 17.40 1.60 -10.26
C GLU A 156 16.50 2.80 -9.90
N ARG A 157 15.23 2.53 -9.58
CA ARG A 157 14.24 3.53 -9.19
C ARG A 157 14.57 4.21 -7.87
N ILE A 158 15.05 3.49 -6.85
CA ILE A 158 15.48 4.09 -5.58
C ILE A 158 16.59 5.11 -5.83
N ILE A 159 17.60 4.75 -6.64
CA ILE A 159 18.71 5.67 -6.95
C ILE A 159 18.19 6.90 -7.69
N GLN A 160 17.34 6.72 -8.71
CA GLN A 160 16.86 7.82 -9.55
C GLN A 160 15.87 8.73 -8.83
N ASP A 161 14.88 8.15 -8.14
CA ASP A 161 13.72 8.85 -7.64
C ASP A 161 13.92 9.33 -6.19
N GLU A 162 14.72 8.62 -5.38
CA GLU A 162 14.80 8.85 -3.94
C GLU A 162 16.05 9.61 -3.48
N THR A 163 17.05 9.80 -4.36
CA THR A 163 18.27 10.58 -4.05
C THR A 163 17.98 11.96 -3.46
N PRO A 164 16.99 12.75 -3.94
CA PRO A 164 16.65 14.05 -3.35
C PRO A 164 16.08 13.99 -1.92
N PHE A 165 15.73 12.80 -1.43
CA PHE A 165 15.08 12.55 -0.15
C PHE A 165 15.94 11.67 0.78
N LYS A 166 17.20 11.37 0.43
CA LYS A 166 18.08 10.45 1.18
C LYS A 166 18.26 10.77 2.67
N ASP A 167 18.03 12.03 3.07
CA ASP A 167 18.19 12.53 4.43
C ASP A 167 16.86 12.54 5.21
N ASP A 168 15.74 12.20 4.55
CA ASP A 168 14.42 12.05 5.14
C ASP A 168 14.03 10.56 5.24
N PRO A 169 13.33 10.13 6.30
CA PRO A 169 12.90 8.74 6.43
C PRO A 169 11.79 8.33 5.45
N TYR A 170 11.07 9.30 4.87
CA TYR A 170 10.01 9.09 3.91
C TYR A 170 9.73 10.33 3.06
N PHE A 171 9.07 10.11 1.92
CA PHE A 171 8.52 11.15 1.06
C PHE A 171 7.09 10.81 0.66
N ILE A 172 6.41 11.77 0.04
CA ILE A 172 5.03 11.61 -0.42
C ILE A 172 5.02 11.60 -1.95
N TYR A 173 4.45 10.55 -2.55
CA TYR A 173 4.17 10.51 -3.98
C TYR A 173 2.73 10.91 -4.26
N TYR A 174 2.52 11.84 -5.19
CA TYR A 174 1.23 12.19 -5.76
C TYR A 174 1.12 11.59 -7.18
N PRO A 175 0.42 10.45 -7.35
CA PRO A 175 0.42 9.72 -8.62
C PRO A 175 -0.19 10.49 -9.79
N LYS A 176 -1.22 11.31 -9.54
CA LYS A 176 -1.91 12.10 -10.57
C LYS A 176 -0.97 13.02 -11.33
N GLU A 177 -0.11 13.73 -10.62
CA GLU A 177 0.84 14.70 -11.18
C GLU A 177 2.22 14.09 -11.42
N ASN A 178 2.41 12.81 -11.08
CA ASN A 178 3.71 12.15 -11.07
C ASN A 178 4.76 12.96 -10.29
N LYS A 179 4.38 13.43 -9.09
CA LYS A 179 5.17 14.37 -8.29
C LYS A 179 5.58 13.75 -6.95
N TYR A 180 6.86 13.90 -6.60
CA TYR A 180 7.37 13.60 -5.27
C TYR A 180 7.42 14.89 -4.42
N ILE A 181 6.98 14.79 -3.17
CA ILE A 181 6.81 15.92 -2.25
C ILE A 181 7.58 15.58 -0.96
N LYS A 182 8.39 16.54 -0.48
CA LYS A 182 9.07 16.38 0.80
C LYS A 182 8.08 16.40 1.95
N LYS A 183 8.41 15.70 3.03
CA LYS A 183 7.58 15.63 4.23
C LYS A 183 7.15 17.02 4.74
N ASN A 184 8.11 17.94 4.87
CA ASN A 184 7.90 19.29 5.41
C ASN A 184 7.06 20.21 4.49
N GLU A 185 6.93 19.85 3.22
CA GLU A 185 6.13 20.57 2.23
C GLU A 185 4.70 20.02 2.13
N PHE A 186 4.44 18.85 2.71
CA PHE A 186 3.16 18.17 2.59
C PHE A 186 2.23 18.45 3.77
N GLN A 187 1.01 18.92 3.47
CA GLN A 187 -0.06 19.03 4.44
C GLN A 187 -1.11 17.94 4.24
N ILE A 188 -1.36 17.20 5.33
CA ILE A 188 -2.41 16.20 5.41
C ILE A 188 -3.78 16.87 5.45
N SER A 189 -4.75 16.32 4.72
CA SER A 189 -6.09 16.88 4.50
C SER A 189 -7.17 15.81 4.65
N ASP A 190 -8.38 16.23 4.98
CA ASP A 190 -9.51 15.36 5.35
C ASP A 190 -10.20 14.71 4.16
N ASN A 191 -9.95 15.24 2.96
CA ASN A 191 -10.56 14.77 1.72
C ASN A 191 -9.62 13.85 0.93
N HIS A 192 -8.48 13.49 1.52
CA HIS A 192 -7.45 12.69 0.87
C HIS A 192 -7.49 11.24 1.36
N ILE A 193 -7.12 10.33 0.45
CA ILE A 193 -6.89 8.92 0.74
C ILE A 193 -5.39 8.68 0.62
N TYR A 194 -4.88 7.84 1.51
CA TYR A 194 -3.47 7.58 1.67
C TYR A 194 -3.18 6.09 1.55
N ILE A 195 -2.08 5.76 0.88
CA ILE A 195 -1.40 4.47 1.05
C ILE A 195 -0.15 4.73 1.89
N PHE A 196 0.01 4.00 2.97
CA PHE A 196 1.20 4.01 3.80
C PHE A 196 2.01 2.74 3.53
N ASP A 197 3.22 2.88 3.00
CA ASP A 197 4.24 1.85 3.10
C ASP A 197 4.75 1.83 4.54
N THR A 198 4.59 0.74 5.28
CA THR A 198 5.03 0.63 6.68
C THR A 198 6.32 -0.18 6.83
N MET A 199 7.18 -0.16 5.80
CA MET A 199 8.37 -1.00 5.65
C MET A 199 8.01 -2.49 5.60
N GLY A 200 7.47 -2.92 4.47
CA GLY A 200 7.12 -4.33 4.21
C GLY A 200 5.63 -4.65 4.38
N HIS A 201 4.78 -3.64 4.53
CA HIS A 201 3.32 -3.80 4.44
C HIS A 201 2.66 -2.49 4.00
N PHE A 202 1.73 -2.59 3.05
CA PHE A 202 0.97 -1.44 2.57
C PHE A 202 -0.40 -1.35 3.23
N ILE A 203 -0.77 -0.15 3.66
CA ILE A 203 -2.02 0.11 4.36
C ILE A 203 -2.75 1.26 3.68
N CYS A 204 -4.03 1.07 3.38
CA CYS A 204 -4.92 2.16 2.94
C CYS A 204 -5.49 2.90 4.15
N GLY A 205 -5.62 4.22 4.09
CA GLY A 205 -6.27 4.99 5.14
C GLY A 205 -6.70 6.39 4.71
N TRP A 206 -7.35 7.10 5.60
CA TRP A 206 -7.69 8.52 5.44
C TRP A 206 -7.51 9.24 6.78
N VAL A 207 -7.44 10.57 6.74
CA VAL A 207 -7.31 11.40 7.93
C VAL A 207 -8.58 12.22 8.11
N LYS A 208 -8.95 12.48 9.36
CA LYS A 208 -9.97 13.46 9.74
C LYS A 208 -9.37 14.40 10.78
N ASN A 209 -9.34 15.69 10.48
CA ASN A 209 -9.06 16.74 11.45
C ASN A 209 -10.26 16.81 12.39
N LYS A 210 -9.96 16.81 13.69
CA LYS A 210 -10.97 16.98 14.72
C LYS A 210 -10.99 18.42 15.21
N ASP A 211 -9.83 18.89 15.70
CA ASP A 211 -9.64 20.23 16.27
C ASP A 211 -8.24 20.75 15.89
N LYS A 212 -7.95 22.03 16.20
CA LYS A 212 -6.75 22.80 15.77
C LYS A 212 -5.37 22.13 15.91
N ASN A 213 -5.23 21.01 16.63
CA ASN A 213 -3.99 20.23 16.73
C ASN A 213 -4.25 18.72 16.92
N ASN A 214 -5.41 18.21 16.51
CA ASN A 214 -5.80 16.82 16.75
C ASN A 214 -6.24 16.15 15.44
N LYS A 215 -5.41 15.21 14.95
CA LYS A 215 -5.65 14.43 13.74
C LYS A 215 -6.07 13.02 14.12
N ALA A 216 -7.13 12.53 13.49
CA ALA A 216 -7.55 11.14 13.61
C ALA A 216 -7.33 10.42 12.27
N ILE A 217 -6.37 9.51 12.23
CA ILE A 217 -6.14 8.66 11.07
C ILE A 217 -7.02 7.43 11.22
N THR A 218 -7.69 7.05 10.15
CA THR A 218 -8.33 5.75 10.05
C THR A 218 -7.59 4.91 9.03
N ILE A 219 -7.11 3.74 9.44
CA ILE A 219 -6.43 2.78 8.58
C ILE A 219 -7.31 1.54 8.37
N LEU A 220 -7.22 0.98 7.18
CA LEU A 220 -7.87 -0.25 6.78
C LEU A 220 -6.84 -1.37 6.82
N GLU A 221 -6.94 -2.18 7.87
CA GLU A 221 -6.04 -3.32 8.08
C GLU A 221 -6.62 -4.56 7.43
N THR A 222 -5.73 -5.33 6.79
CA THR A 222 -6.05 -6.60 6.14
C THR A 222 -5.34 -7.80 6.78
N ILE A 223 -4.51 -7.58 7.80
CA ILE A 223 -3.93 -8.62 8.65
C ILE A 223 -4.66 -8.66 9.99
N THR A 224 -5.43 -9.72 10.21
CA THR A 224 -6.33 -9.89 11.36
C THR A 224 -5.58 -10.03 12.70
N ASN A 225 -4.41 -10.65 12.69
CA ASN A 225 -3.60 -10.97 13.87
C ASN A 225 -2.35 -10.08 14.03
N ARG A 226 -2.31 -8.91 13.38
CA ARG A 226 -1.13 -8.06 13.42
C ARG A 226 -0.92 -7.46 14.81
N ASP A 227 0.23 -7.75 15.41
CA ASP A 227 0.55 -7.36 16.78
C ASP A 227 0.89 -5.86 16.87
N SER A 228 0.78 -5.27 18.07
CA SER A 228 0.76 -3.82 18.24
C SER A 228 2.03 -3.06 17.86
N LYS A 229 3.17 -3.75 17.72
CA LYS A 229 4.50 -3.16 17.47
C LYS A 229 4.72 -2.64 16.05
N GLU A 230 4.09 -3.25 15.03
CA GLU A 230 4.29 -2.85 13.63
C GLU A 230 3.61 -1.51 13.28
N ASN A 231 2.72 -1.01 14.15
CA ASN A 231 2.09 0.30 14.01
C ASN A 231 2.98 1.48 14.47
N GLU A 232 4.17 1.23 15.03
CA GLU A 232 5.13 2.30 15.35
C GLU A 232 5.63 3.00 14.08
N ASN A 233 5.78 2.26 12.98
CA ASN A 233 6.21 2.81 11.69
C ASN A 233 5.20 3.83 11.14
N LEU A 234 3.89 3.60 11.35
CA LEU A 234 2.88 4.59 10.97
C LEU A 234 3.07 5.92 11.71
N GLN A 235 3.59 5.91 12.94
CA GLN A 235 3.79 7.15 13.68
C GLN A 235 4.87 8.03 13.06
N ILE A 236 5.84 7.44 12.36
CA ILE A 236 6.93 8.17 11.69
C ILE A 236 6.35 9.20 10.71
N PHE A 237 5.23 8.88 10.04
CA PHE A 237 4.55 9.77 9.09
C PHE A 237 3.93 11.02 9.70
N PHE A 238 3.77 11.06 11.03
CA PHE A 238 3.02 12.10 11.73
C PHE A 238 3.81 12.74 12.89
N ARG A 239 5.07 12.35 13.08
CA ARG A 239 6.03 13.09 13.91
C ARG A 239 6.51 14.32 13.15
#